data_AF-A0A392SR82-F1
#
_entry.id   AF-A0A392SR82-F1
#
_cell.length_a   1.000
_cell.length_b   1.000
_cell.length_c   1.000
_cell.angle_alpha   90.00
_cell.angle_beta   90.00
_cell.angle_gamma   90.00
#
_symmetry.space_group_name_H-M   'P 1'
#
loop_
_entity.id
_entity.type
_entity.pdbx_description
1 polymer ?
#
loop_
_entity_poly.entity_id
_entity_poly.type
_entity_poly.pdbx_seq_one_letter_code
_entity_poly.pdbx_strand_id
1 'polypeptide(L)' 'MFWWPGMKKEIEEFVYACLVCQKSKVEHQRPLGLLQPLFIPEWIWDSIAMDFMSGLLRTAK' A
#
# COMPACT_ATOMS: atom_id res chain seq x y z
N MET A 1 -36.20 -6.50 -7.90
CA MET A 1 -34.95 -6.83 -7.19
C MET A 1 -34.82 -8.34 -7.20
N PHE A 2 -33.65 -8.88 -7.55
CA PHE A 2 -33.44 -10.33 -7.70
C PHE A 2 -32.68 -10.87 -6.49
N TRP A 3 -33.02 -12.08 -6.07
CA TRP A 3 -32.38 -12.80 -4.97
C TRP A 3 -32.58 -14.31 -5.18
N TRP A 4 -31.55 -15.10 -4.87
CA TRP A 4 -31.62 -16.56 -4.91
C TRP A 4 -30.64 -17.19 -3.91
N PRO A 5 -30.87 -18.45 -3.51
CA PRO A 5 -29.93 -19.17 -2.65
C PRO A 5 -28.56 -19.28 -3.32
N GLY A 6 -27.50 -18.86 -2.63
CA GLY A 6 -26.13 -18.94 -3.15
C GLY A 6 -25.63 -17.73 -3.94
N MET A 7 -26.48 -16.72 -4.21
CA MET A 7 -26.13 -15.53 -5.00
C MET A 7 -24.77 -14.91 -4.65
N LYS A 8 -24.47 -14.71 -3.36
CA LYS A 8 -23.19 -14.14 -2.93
C LYS A 8 -22.00 -14.99 -3.37
N LYS A 9 -22.09 -16.30 -3.19
CA LYS A 9 -21.00 -17.25 -3.52
C LYS A 9 -20.75 -17.29 -5.02
N GLU A 10 -21.81 -17.35 -5.82
CA GLU A 10 -21.70 -17.35 -7.28
C GLU A 10 -21.08 -16.05 -7.82
N ILE A 11 -21.46 -14.91 -7.23
CA ILE A 11 -20.85 -13.62 -7.57
C ILE A 11 -19.37 -13.59 -7.20
N GLU A 12 -19.00 -14.08 -6.02
CA GLU A 12 -17.60 -14.17 -5.59
C GLU A 12 -16.76 -15.05 -6.55
N GLU A 13 -17.27 -16.22 -6.93
CA GLU A 13 -16.63 -17.13 -7.90
C GLU A 13 -16.46 -16.48 -9.27
N PHE A 14 -17.49 -15.75 -9.75
CA PHE A 14 -17.41 -15.00 -11.00
C PHE A 14 -16.34 -13.90 -10.95
N VAL A 15 -16.33 -13.10 -9.89
CA VAL A 15 -15.35 -12.01 -9.72
C VAL A 15 -13.93 -12.56 -9.61
N TYR A 16 -13.76 -13.71 -8.93
CA TYR A 16 -12.49 -14.41 -8.83
C TYR A 16 -11.95 -14.83 -10.21
N ALA A 17 -12.80 -15.40 -11.07
CA ALA A 17 -12.42 -15.84 -12.42
C ALA A 17 -12.25 -14.70 -13.45
N CYS A 18 -12.77 -13.50 -13.17
CA CYS A 18 -12.78 -12.38 -14.12
C CYS A 18 -11.40 -11.68 -14.23
N LEU A 19 -10.71 -11.86 -15.36
CA LEU A 19 -9.41 -11.22 -15.63
C LEU A 19 -9.44 -9.68 -15.56
N VAL A 20 -10.54 -9.05 -15.97
CA VAL A 20 -10.69 -7.58 -15.90
C VAL A 20 -10.80 -7.13 -14.45
N CYS A 21 -11.57 -7.84 -13.62
CA CYS A 21 -11.68 -7.58 -12.20
C CYS A 21 -10.32 -7.74 -11.51
N GLN A 22 -9.62 -8.84 -11.79
CA GLN A 22 -8.29 -9.10 -11.23
C GLN A 22 -7.27 -8.00 -11.59
N LYS A 23 -7.28 -7.50 -12.83
CA LYS A 23 -6.36 -6.42 -13.25
C LYS A 23 -6.73 -5.04 -12.70
N SER A 24 -8.02 -4.76 -12.52
CA SER A 24 -8.51 -3.44 -12.09
C SER A 24 -8.62 -3.30 -10.57
N LYS A 25 -8.77 -4.41 -9.85
CA LYS A 25 -8.95 -4.49 -8.39
C LYS A 25 -7.85 -5.34 -7.75
N VAL A 26 -6.61 -5.14 -8.19
CA VAL A 26 -5.45 -5.76 -7.55
C VAL A 26 -5.37 -5.27 -6.10
N GLU A 27 -5.07 -6.19 -5.19
CA GLU A 27 -4.75 -5.85 -3.81
C GLU A 27 -3.42 -5.09 -3.76
N HIS A 28 -3.49 -3.77 -3.60
CA HIS A 28 -2.32 -2.90 -3.46
C HIS A 28 -1.75 -2.89 -2.04
N GLN A 29 -2.49 -3.45 -1.09
CA GLN A 29 -2.04 -3.57 0.28
C GLN A 29 -1.11 -4.77 0.36
N ARG A 30 0.20 -4.51 0.43
CA ARG A 30 1.10 -5.53 0.93
C ARG A 30 0.64 -5.89 2.35
N PRO A 31 0.66 -7.17 2.75
CA PRO A 31 0.45 -7.51 4.15
C PRO A 31 1.42 -6.64 4.95
N LEU A 32 0.86 -5.88 5.90
CA LEU A 32 1.65 -5.05 6.79
C LEU A 32 2.57 -6.00 7.56
N GLY A 33 3.80 -6.12 7.09
CA GLY A 33 4.85 -6.83 7.80
C GLY A 33 5.09 -6.15 9.15
N LEU A 34 5.68 -6.89 10.08
CA LEU A 34 6.24 -6.27 11.28
C LEU A 34 7.23 -5.19 10.84
N LEU A 35 6.96 -3.95 11.21
CA LEU A 35 7.94 -2.87 11.06
C LEU A 35 9.20 -3.31 11.81
N GLN A 36 10.33 -3.36 11.12
CA GLN A 36 11.63 -3.53 11.78
C GLN A 36 12.12 -2.14 12.17
N PRO A 37 12.03 -1.75 13.46
CA PRO A 37 12.57 -0.48 13.89
C PRO A 37 14.08 -0.46 13.69
N LEU A 38 14.62 0.73 13.38
CA LEU A 38 16.06 0.95 13.38
C LEU A 38 16.60 0.80 14.82
N PHE A 39 17.87 0.41 14.93
CA PHE A 39 18.54 0.37 16.22
C PHE A 39 18.60 1.78 16.83
N ILE A 40 18.51 1.86 18.15
CA ILE A 40 18.64 3.12 18.88
C ILE A 40 20.15 3.42 18.97
N PRO A 41 20.63 4.56 18.46
CA PRO A 41 22.04 4.95 18.62
C PRO A 41 22.38 5.17 20.09
N GLU A 42 23.55 4.69 20.53
CA GLU A 42 23.98 4.77 21.94
C GLU A 42 24.70 6.08 22.27
N TRP A 43 25.29 6.71 21.27
CA TRP A 43 26.13 7.90 21.42
C TRP A 43 25.71 9.02 20.46
N ILE A 44 26.14 10.24 20.77
CA ILE A 44 25.90 11.39 19.89
C ILE A 44 26.63 11.14 18.57
N TRP A 45 25.95 11.36 17.45
CA TRP A 45 26.46 11.16 16.08
C TRP A 45 26.66 9.70 15.63
N ASP A 46 26.19 8.72 16.41
CA ASP A 46 26.27 7.29 16.07
C ASP A 46 25.37 6.90 14.88
N SER A 47 24.32 7.69 14.61
CA SER A 47 23.46 7.54 13.44
C SER A 47 23.03 8.89 12.88
N ILE A 48 23.19 9.08 11.57
CA ILE A 48 22.80 10.29 10.84
C ILE A 48 21.93 9.89 9.65
N ALA A 49 20.69 10.36 9.62
CA ALA A 49 19.80 10.25 8.47
C ALA A 49 19.76 11.57 7.69
N MET A 50 19.84 11.49 6.36
CA MET A 50 19.75 12.65 5.47
C MET A 50 18.69 12.39 4.40
N ASP A 51 17.91 13.41 4.06
CA ASP A 51 16.92 13.36 2.99
C ASP A 51 16.89 14.68 2.21
N PHE A 52 16.42 14.63 0.97
CA PHE A 52 16.33 15.79 0.08
C PHE A 52 14.90 16.29 -0.04
N MET A 53 14.68 17.55 0.28
CA MET A 53 13.41 18.21 -0.03
C MET A 53 13.44 18.75 -1.46
N SER A 54 12.43 18.38 -2.26
CA SER A 54 12.19 18.94 -3.60
C SER A 54 11.00 19.91 -3.58
N GLY A 55 10.88 20.76 -4.61
CA GLY A 55 9.74 21.68 -4.76
C GLY A 55 9.81 23.00 -4.00
N LEU A 56 10.99 23.38 -3.50
CA LEU A 56 11.18 24.67 -2.85
C LEU A 56 11.06 25.83 -3.85
N LEU A 57 10.35 26.89 -3.45
CA LEU A 57 10.27 28.13 -4.23
C LEU A 57 11.67 28.70 -4.41
N ARG A 58 12.03 29.03 -5.65
CA ARG A 58 13.29 29.69 -5.96
C ARG A 58 13.19 31.14 -5.54
N THR A 59 14.21 31.65 -4.86
CA THR A 59 14.35 33.09 -4.62
C THR A 59 14.42 33.81 -5.96
N ALA A 60 13.57 34.83 -6.14
CA ALA A 60 13.65 35.73 -7.28
C ALA A 60 14.95 36.53 -7.19
N LYS A 61 15.65 36.67 -8.33
CA LYS A 61 16.85 37.51 -8.46
C LYS A 61 16.50 38.98 -8.46
#